data_AF-A0A1V3NLM0-F1
#
_entry.id   AF-A0A1V3NLM0-F1
#
_cell.length_a   1.000
_cell.length_b   1.000
_cell.length_c   1.000
_cell.angle_alpha   90.00
_cell.angle_beta   90.00
_cell.angle_gamma   90.00
#
_symmetry.space_group_name_H-M   'P 1'
#
loop_
_entity.id
_entity.type
_entity.pdbx_description
1 polymer ?
#
loop_
_entity_poly.entity_id
_entity_poly.type
_entity_poly.pdbx_seq_one_letter_code
_entity_poly.pdbx_strand_id
1 'polypeptide(L)'
;MIDEDFLSRELSLPEGRGRDGVVQWHVFRSREAAEAFVPNVKLNDGQKLVGGYTRDSVGPLWWVGVQVSDLDRWGNRSAVNKHGASP
;
A
#
# COMPACT_ATOMS: atom_id res chain seq x y z
N MET A 1 8.77 2.69 15.81
CA MET A 1 8.72 1.32 15.26
C MET A 1 7.51 1.30 14.37
N ILE A 2 7.64 0.98 13.08
CA ILE A 2 6.47 0.77 12.24
C ILE A 2 5.96 -0.62 12.59
N ASP A 3 4.72 -0.73 13.06
CA ASP A 3 4.09 -2.00 13.38
C ASP A 3 3.94 -2.85 12.10
N GLU A 4 4.91 -3.71 11.82
CA GLU A 4 4.86 -4.68 10.71
C GLU A 4 3.78 -5.76 10.89
N ASP A 5 3.05 -5.72 12.01
CA ASP A 5 1.89 -6.56 12.30
C ASP A 5 0.83 -6.51 11.20
N PHE A 6 0.69 -5.37 10.50
CA PHE A 6 -0.29 -5.24 9.42
C PHE A 6 -0.07 -6.26 8.29
N LEU A 7 1.17 -6.68 8.01
CA LEU A 7 1.47 -7.69 6.97
C LEU A 7 0.99 -9.09 7.33
N SER A 8 0.66 -9.33 8.61
CA SER A 8 0.07 -10.57 9.08
C SER A 8 -1.47 -10.56 9.00
N ARG A 9 -2.08 -9.45 8.59
CA ARG A 9 -3.54 -9.32 8.49
C ARG A 9 -4.02 -9.69 7.11
N GLU A 10 -5.03 -10.56 7.04
CA GLU A 10 -5.66 -10.93 5.78
C GLU A 10 -6.54 -9.78 5.27
N LEU A 11 -6.14 -9.14 4.19
CA LEU A 11 -6.80 -7.97 3.60
C LEU A 11 -6.75 -8.05 2.08
N SER A 12 -7.90 -7.81 1.45
CA SER A 12 -8.01 -7.73 -0.01
C SER A 12 -7.13 -6.60 -0.56
N LEU A 13 -6.71 -6.74 -1.83
CA LEU A 13 -5.98 -5.69 -2.52
C LEU A 13 -6.84 -4.42 -2.64
N PRO A 14 -6.22 -3.22 -2.61
CA PRO A 14 -6.93 -1.97 -2.87
C PRO A 14 -7.63 -1.99 -4.23
N GLU A 15 -8.87 -1.47 -4.29
CA GLU A 15 -9.68 -1.45 -5.51
C GLU A 15 -9.26 -0.34 -6.50
N GLY A 16 -8.34 0.56 -6.09
CA GLY A 16 -7.77 1.61 -6.93
C GLY A 16 -8.70 2.76 -7.29
N ARG A 17 -9.92 2.79 -6.75
CA ARG A 17 -10.85 3.92 -6.89
C ARG A 17 -10.71 4.95 -5.77
N GLY A 18 -9.72 4.78 -4.89
CA GLY A 18 -9.50 5.62 -3.71
C GLY A 18 -10.61 5.53 -2.66
N ARG A 19 -11.61 4.65 -2.79
CA ARG A 19 -12.70 4.51 -1.79
C ARG A 19 -12.19 4.04 -0.42
N ASP A 20 -11.09 3.32 -0.43
CA ASP A 20 -10.32 2.85 0.70
C ASP A 20 -9.28 3.87 1.17
N GLY A 21 -9.17 5.04 0.52
CA GLY A 21 -8.16 6.06 0.82
C GLY A 21 -6.72 5.63 0.48
N VAL A 22 -6.53 4.45 -0.10
CA VAL A 22 -5.21 3.94 -0.49
C VAL A 22 -4.87 4.51 -1.86
N VAL A 23 -3.87 5.38 -1.88
CA VAL A 23 -3.51 6.14 -3.08
C VAL A 23 -2.36 5.51 -3.85
N GLN A 24 -1.56 4.68 -3.21
CA GLN A 24 -0.47 3.95 -3.84
C GLN A 24 -0.28 2.64 -3.10
N TRP A 25 0.02 1.56 -3.82
CA TRP A 25 0.39 0.29 -3.21
C TRP A 25 1.31 -0.52 -4.12
N HIS A 26 2.10 -1.39 -3.49
CA HIS A 26 2.98 -2.33 -4.14
C HIS A 26 2.65 -3.74 -3.65
N VAL A 27 2.77 -4.72 -4.54
CA VAL A 27 2.45 -6.13 -4.29
C VAL A 27 3.72 -6.97 -4.39
N PHE A 28 3.87 -7.91 -3.46
CA PHE A 28 5.04 -8.75 -3.28
C PHE A 28 4.62 -10.22 -3.16
N ARG A 29 5.44 -11.12 -3.68
CA ARG A 29 5.25 -12.59 -3.55
C ARG A 29 5.89 -13.18 -2.30
N SER A 30 6.66 -12.39 -1.55
CA SER A 30 7.30 -12.77 -0.30
C SER A 30 7.01 -11.72 0.76
N ARG A 31 6.81 -12.18 2.00
CA ARG A 31 6.60 -11.33 3.17
C ARG A 31 7.84 -10.49 3.45
N GLU A 32 9.01 -11.12 3.38
CA GLU A 32 10.32 -10.50 3.64
C GLU A 32 10.59 -9.36 2.66
N ALA A 33 10.18 -9.51 1.39
CA ALA A 33 10.29 -8.44 0.40
C ALA A 33 9.36 -7.26 0.73
N ALA A 34 8.16 -7.52 1.24
CA ALA A 34 7.25 -6.47 1.70
C ALA A 34 7.80 -5.76 2.94
N GLU A 35 8.32 -6.50 3.92
CA GLU A 35 8.97 -5.96 5.13
C GLU A 35 10.19 -5.08 4.76
N ALA A 36 11.03 -5.54 3.84
CA ALA A 36 12.17 -4.75 3.34
C ALA A 36 11.74 -3.48 2.59
N PHE A 37 10.53 -3.46 2.02
CA PHE A 37 9.98 -2.29 1.35
C PHE A 37 9.47 -1.22 2.34
N VAL A 38 8.85 -1.63 3.45
CA VAL A 38 8.29 -0.75 4.49
C VAL A 38 9.19 0.43 4.88
N PRO A 39 10.47 0.23 5.29
CA PRO A 39 11.32 1.33 5.74
C PRO A 39 11.71 2.31 4.62
N ASN A 40 11.53 1.94 3.35
CA ASN A 40 11.84 2.79 2.21
C ASN A 40 10.67 3.72 1.82
N VAL A 41 9.49 3.54 2.43
CA VAL A 41 8.32 4.37 2.15
C VAL A 41 8.41 5.68 2.92
N LYS A 42 8.54 6.79 2.19
CA LYS A 42 8.49 8.14 2.76
C LYS A 42 7.05 8.60 2.88
N LEU A 43 6.60 8.79 4.12
CA LEU A 43 5.29 9.32 4.45
C LEU A 43 5.37 10.82 4.70
N ASN A 44 4.41 11.57 4.17
CA ASN A 44 4.19 12.98 4.50
C ASN A 44 3.05 13.12 5.54
N ASP A 45 2.85 14.33 6.06
CA ASP A 45 1.75 14.62 6.99
C ASP A 45 0.38 14.21 6.41
N GLY A 46 -0.40 13.50 7.24
CA GLY A 46 -1.70 12.97 6.83
C GLY A 46 -1.64 11.70 5.98
N GLN A 47 -0.45 11.12 5.79
CA GLN A 47 -0.25 9.81 5.19
C GLN A 47 0.08 8.77 6.26
N LYS A 48 -0.37 7.54 6.04
CA LYS A 48 0.00 6.39 6.87
C LYS A 48 0.23 5.16 6.03
N LEU A 49 1.10 4.30 6.52
CA LEU A 49 1.33 3.00 5.91
C LEU A 49 0.20 2.05 6.28
N VAL A 50 -0.28 1.32 5.29
CA VAL A 50 -1.26 0.25 5.44
C VAL A 50 -0.81 -0.93 4.60
N GLY A 51 -1.41 -2.09 4.82
CA GLY A 51 -1.14 -3.25 4.00
C GLY A 51 -1.71 -4.49 4.64
N GLY A 52 -1.43 -5.62 4.01
CA GLY A 52 -1.84 -6.93 4.48
C GLY A 52 -1.37 -8.01 3.54
N TYR A 53 -1.94 -9.20 3.71
CA TYR A 53 -1.75 -10.28 2.78
C TYR A 53 -3.08 -10.80 2.25
N THR A 54 -3.04 -11.38 1.06
CA THR A 54 -4.16 -12.09 0.45
C THR A 54 -3.62 -13.30 -0.30
N ARG A 55 -4.49 -14.02 -1.00
CA ARG A 55 -4.12 -15.18 -1.82
C ARG A 55 -4.80 -15.08 -3.16
N ASP A 56 -4.07 -15.43 -4.21
CA ASP A 56 -4.62 -15.68 -5.53
C ASP A 56 -4.50 -17.16 -5.88
N SER A 57 -4.83 -17.52 -7.13
CA SER A 57 -4.70 -18.90 -7.63
C SER A 57 -3.27 -19.42 -7.65
N VAL A 58 -2.25 -18.56 -7.51
CA VAL A 58 -0.83 -18.91 -7.52
C VAL A 58 -0.30 -19.09 -6.10
N GLY A 59 -0.79 -18.31 -5.14
CA GLY A 59 -0.39 -18.44 -3.73
C GLY A 59 -0.57 -17.15 -2.94
N PRO A 60 0.10 -17.04 -1.77
CA PRO A 60 0.03 -15.84 -0.96
C PRO A 60 0.72 -14.65 -1.63
N LEU A 61 0.19 -13.48 -1.32
CA LEU A 61 0.60 -12.17 -1.79
C LEU A 61 0.57 -11.21 -0.62
N TRP A 62 1.60 -10.39 -0.49
CA TRP A 62 1.65 -9.29 0.46
C TRP A 62 1.55 -7.98 -0.29
N TRP A 63 0.97 -6.97 0.34
CA TRP A 63 0.93 -5.65 -0.23
C TRP A 63 1.15 -4.60 0.84
N VAL A 64 1.83 -3.53 0.43
CA VAL A 64 2.10 -2.35 1.25
C VAL A 64 1.60 -1.15 0.48
N GLY A 65 0.79 -0.33 1.12
CA GLY A 65 0.21 0.87 0.53
C GLY A 65 0.27 2.09 1.44
N VAL A 66 0.06 3.24 0.82
CA VAL A 66 -0.05 4.53 1.49
C VAL A 66 -1.51 4.94 1.49
N GLN A 67 -2.06 5.10 2.68
CA GLN A 67 -3.41 5.64 2.89
C GLN A 67 -3.32 7.12 3.26
N VAL A 68 -4.15 7.95 2.62
CA VAL A 68 -4.32 9.37 2.98
C VAL A 68 -5.59 9.54 3.82
N SER A 69 -5.54 10.42 4.81
CA SER A 69 -6.72 10.74 5.65
C SER A 69 -7.82 11.49 4.89
N ASP A 70 -7.46 12.20 3.82
CA ASP A 70 -8.37 13.04 3.04
C ASP A 70 -7.94 13.08 1.56
N LEU A 71 -8.68 12.38 0.71
CA LEU A 71 -8.44 12.32 -0.74
C LEU A 71 -8.71 13.65 -1.44
N ASP A 72 -9.63 14.47 -0.91
CA ASP A 72 -9.99 15.77 -1.47
C ASP A 72 -8.86 16.78 -1.19
N ARG A 73 -8.25 16.75 0.00
CA ARG A 73 -7.07 17.57 0.32
C ARG A 73 -5.78 17.09 -0.34
N TRP A 74 -5.65 15.80 -0.67
CA TRP A 74 -4.45 15.26 -1.31
C TRP A 74 -4.25 15.80 -2.75
N GLY A 75 -5.29 16.37 -3.35
CA GLY A 75 -5.14 17.28 -4.50
C GLY A 75 -4.89 16.62 -5.86
N ASN A 76 -4.77 15.28 -5.95
CA ASN A 76 -4.57 14.61 -7.23
C ASN A 76 -5.20 13.20 -7.29
N ARG A 77 -6.53 13.13 -7.32
CA ARG A 77 -7.28 11.87 -7.52
C ARG A 77 -6.83 11.06 -8.74
N SER A 78 -6.23 11.72 -9.74
CA SER A 78 -5.69 11.11 -10.96
C SER A 78 -4.30 10.45 -10.77
N ALA A 79 -3.68 10.56 -9.58
CA ALA A 79 -2.39 9.97 -9.26
C ALA A 79 -2.50 8.65 -8.48
N VAL A 80 -3.72 8.16 -8.24
CA VAL A 80 -3.95 6.88 -7.56
C VAL A 80 -3.33 5.75 -8.38
N ASN A 81 -2.39 5.03 -7.76
CA ASN A 81 -1.58 3.97 -8.36
C ASN A 81 -0.92 4.35 -9.70
N LYS A 82 -0.39 5.58 -9.78
CA LYS A 82 0.66 5.82 -10.77
C LYS A 82 1.91 5.09 -10.29
N HIS A 83 2.18 3.94 -10.92
CA HIS A 83 3.54 3.44 -11.01
C HIS A 83 4.40 4.63 -11.41
N GLY A 84 5.27 5.09 -10.51
CA GLY A 84 6.36 5.97 -10.90
C GLY A 84 7.07 5.24 -12.04
N ALA A 85 6.88 5.72 -13.25
CA ALA A 85 7.72 5.35 -14.36
C ALA A 85 9.10 5.89 -13.96
N SER A 86 9.89 5.05 -13.30
CA SER A 86 11.32 5.26 -13.24
C SER A 86 11.80 5.20 -14.70
N PRO A 87 12.47 6.26 -15.21
CA PRO A 87 13.06 6.25 -16.54
C PRO A 87 14.20 5.23 -16.65
#